data_AF-A0A088EZR4-F1
#
_entry.id   AF-A0A088EZR4-F1
#
_cell.length_a   1.000
_cell.length_b   1.000
_cell.length_c   1.000
_cell.angle_alpha   90.00
_cell.angle_beta   90.00
_cell.angle_gamma   90.00
#
_symmetry.space_group_name_H-M   'P 1'
#
loop_
_entity.id
_entity.type
_entity.pdbx_description
1 polymer ?
#
loop_
_entity_poly.entity_id
_entity_poly.type
_entity_poly.pdbx_seq_one_letter_code
_entity_poly.pdbx_strand_id
1 'polypeptide(L)'
;MNSIKKISYNYVICFYLLNIVFSIFIISFEYNKGIQYLISTLLILFFGFGGYLNAKKGRRILSIFWVFILNLILGIASIYALEILGAKFNILGGSQGGGTVLIVLFQYGINLYLFPFIEFIETTVNESASVVCIIICSLIIPLIGYQIGKLTFKK
;
A
#
# COMPACT_ATOMS: atom_id res chain seq x y z
N MET A 1 -18.61 -32.60 19.11
CA MET A 1 -18.67 -31.12 18.96
C MET A 1 -17.38 -30.67 18.30
N ASN A 2 -17.39 -30.43 16.98
CA ASN A 2 -16.22 -29.93 16.27
C ASN A 2 -16.01 -28.47 16.66
N SER A 3 -14.93 -28.18 17.39
CA SER A 3 -14.53 -26.80 17.64
C SER A 3 -14.12 -26.20 16.29
N ILE A 4 -14.96 -25.34 15.73
CA ILE A 4 -14.59 -24.55 14.56
C ILE A 4 -13.35 -23.76 14.97
N LYS A 5 -12.20 -24.14 14.40
CA LYS A 5 -10.92 -23.48 14.62
C LYS A 5 -11.12 -22.02 14.24
N LYS A 6 -11.16 -21.12 15.24
CA LYS A 6 -11.46 -19.70 15.03
C LYS A 6 -10.42 -19.14 14.06
N ILE A 7 -10.81 -18.88 12.82
CA ILE A 7 -9.91 -18.36 11.80
C ILE A 7 -9.38 -17.02 12.31
N SER A 8 -8.06 -16.97 12.42
CA SER A 8 -7.37 -15.88 13.07
C SER A 8 -6.90 -14.92 11.97
N TYR A 9 -7.80 -14.04 11.49
CA TYR A 9 -7.54 -13.07 10.41
C TYR A 9 -6.49 -12.02 10.78
N ASN A 10 -5.67 -11.62 9.81
CA ASN A 10 -4.76 -10.49 9.95
C ASN A 10 -5.44 -9.23 9.40
N TYR A 11 -5.84 -8.32 10.28
CA TYR A 11 -6.65 -7.16 9.89
C TYR A 11 -5.89 -6.19 8.98
N VAL A 12 -4.56 -6.09 9.10
CA VAL A 12 -3.74 -5.31 8.16
C VAL A 12 -3.86 -5.85 6.75
N ILE A 13 -3.80 -7.18 6.57
CA ILE A 13 -3.97 -7.81 5.26
C ILE A 13 -5.40 -7.61 4.76
N CYS A 14 -6.41 -7.77 5.63
CA CYS A 14 -7.81 -7.56 5.25
C CYS A 14 -8.05 -6.14 4.73
N PHE A 15 -7.58 -5.11 5.44
CA PHE A 15 -7.73 -3.72 5.00
C PHE A 15 -6.87 -3.39 3.79
N TYR A 16 -5.70 -4.01 3.64
CA TYR A 16 -4.89 -3.86 2.43
C TYR A 16 -5.63 -4.37 1.19
N LEU A 17 -6.20 -5.58 1.26
CA LEU A 17 -7.00 -6.14 0.16
C LEU A 17 -8.26 -5.30 -0.11
N LEU A 18 -8.93 -4.82 0.94
CA LEU A 18 -10.09 -3.95 0.80
C LEU A 18 -9.70 -2.64 0.08
N ASN A 19 -8.57 -2.04 0.46
CA ASN A 19 -8.06 -0.83 -0.17
C ASN A 19 -7.75 -1.06 -1.66
N ILE A 20 -7.17 -2.20 -2.03
CA ILE A 20 -6.93 -2.54 -3.44
C ILE A 20 -8.24 -2.55 -4.21
N VAL A 21 -9.24 -3.28 -3.72
CA VAL A 21 -10.55 -3.40 -4.40
C VAL A 21 -11.24 -2.04 -4.50
N PHE A 22 -11.21 -1.27 -3.42
CA PHE A 22 -11.85 0.04 -3.39
C PHE A 22 -11.18 1.03 -4.34
N SER A 23 -9.85 1.03 -4.42
CA SER A 23 -9.11 1.89 -5.34
C SER A 23 -9.37 1.55 -6.80
N ILE A 24 -9.52 0.27 -7.15
CA ILE A 24 -9.91 -0.15 -8.51
C ILE A 24 -11.29 0.40 -8.87
N PHE A 25 -12.23 0.39 -7.92
CA PHE A 25 -13.56 0.96 -8.14
C PHE A 25 -13.51 2.49 -8.31
N ILE A 26 -12.76 3.18 -7.44
CA ILE A 26 -12.66 4.65 -7.45
C ILE A 26 -11.96 5.20 -8.68
N ILE A 27 -10.95 4.50 -9.21
CA ILE A 27 -10.19 4.99 -10.37
C ILE A 27 -11.07 5.14 -11.63
N SER A 28 -12.22 4.45 -11.67
CA SER A 28 -13.22 4.60 -12.74
C SER A 28 -14.06 5.87 -12.63
N PHE A 29 -13.93 6.62 -11.52
CA PHE A 29 -14.65 7.88 -11.30
C PHE A 29 -13.71 9.07 -11.44
N GLU A 30 -14.10 10.01 -12.30
CA GLU A 30 -13.39 11.28 -12.46
C GLU A 30 -13.73 12.24 -11.32
N TYR A 31 -13.00 12.11 -10.20
CA TYR A 31 -13.07 13.06 -9.10
C TYR A 31 -12.06 14.18 -9.27
N ASN A 32 -12.35 15.36 -8.70
CA ASN A 32 -11.34 16.41 -8.59
C ASN A 32 -10.17 15.96 -7.68
N LYS A 33 -8.99 16.58 -7.82
CA LYS A 33 -7.80 16.21 -7.05
C LYS A 33 -8.04 16.24 -5.53
N GLY A 34 -8.78 17.22 -5.02
CA GLY A 34 -9.08 17.33 -3.59
C GLY A 34 -9.83 16.11 -3.03
N ILE A 35 -10.85 15.62 -3.73
CA ILE A 35 -11.59 14.41 -3.35
C ILE A 35 -10.68 13.18 -3.45
N GLN A 36 -9.83 13.08 -4.46
CA GLN A 36 -8.88 11.97 -4.59
C GLN A 36 -7.93 11.90 -3.38
N TYR A 37 -7.34 13.02 -2.95
CA TYR A 37 -6.51 13.07 -1.74
C TYR A 37 -7.29 12.68 -0.47
N LEU A 38 -8.53 13.14 -0.33
CA LEU A 38 -9.37 12.81 0.82
C LEU A 38 -9.62 11.30 0.89
N ILE A 39 -10.02 10.69 -0.22
CA ILE A 39 -10.30 9.25 -0.32
C ILE A 39 -9.04 8.44 -0.03
N SER A 40 -7.91 8.80 -0.64
CA SER A 40 -6.60 8.17 -0.42
C SER A 40 -6.21 8.22 1.07
N THR A 41 -6.40 9.37 1.71
CA THR A 41 -6.15 9.55 3.15
C THR A 41 -7.04 8.64 4.00
N LEU A 42 -8.33 8.50 3.66
CA LEU A 42 -9.24 7.59 4.37
C LEU A 42 -8.81 6.12 4.24
N LEU A 43 -8.36 5.69 3.06
CA LEU A 43 -7.88 4.33 2.84
C LEU A 43 -6.58 4.05 3.62
N ILE A 44 -5.67 5.02 3.65
CA ILE A 44 -4.48 4.99 4.52
C ILE A 44 -4.89 4.81 5.99
N LEU A 45 -5.89 5.55 6.47
CA LEU A 45 -6.36 5.42 7.85
C LEU A 45 -6.96 4.04 8.13
N PHE A 46 -7.71 3.44 7.20
CA PHE A 46 -8.19 2.05 7.34
C PHE A 46 -7.05 1.04 7.44
N PHE A 47 -6.00 1.24 6.65
CA PHE A 47 -4.82 0.39 6.71
C PHE A 47 -4.14 0.48 8.10
N GLY A 48 -4.03 1.68 8.67
CA GLY A 48 -3.58 1.89 10.04
C GLY A 48 -4.51 1.27 11.08
N PHE A 49 -5.82 1.38 10.88
CA PHE A 49 -6.83 0.74 11.74
C PHE A 49 -6.70 -0.79 11.76
N GLY A 50 -6.23 -1.41 10.67
CA GLY A 50 -5.84 -2.82 10.67
C GLY A 50 -4.75 -3.15 11.70
N GLY A 51 -3.74 -2.29 11.84
CA GLY A 51 -2.71 -2.40 12.86
C GLY A 51 -3.30 -2.33 14.27
N TYR A 52 -4.20 -1.37 14.50
CA TYR A 52 -4.92 -1.20 15.76
C TYR A 52 -5.73 -2.44 16.14
N LEU A 53 -6.50 -3.00 15.21
CA LEU A 53 -7.29 -4.21 15.45
C LEU A 53 -6.41 -5.44 15.70
N ASN A 54 -5.28 -5.57 15.01
CA ASN A 54 -4.31 -6.64 15.30
C ASN A 54 -3.83 -6.56 16.76
N ALA A 55 -3.47 -5.37 17.25
CA ALA A 55 -3.06 -5.17 18.64
C ALA A 55 -4.21 -5.47 19.63
N LYS A 56 -5.42 -4.98 19.35
CA LYS A 56 -6.63 -5.26 20.15
C LYS A 56 -6.91 -6.76 20.30
N LYS A 57 -6.56 -7.55 19.28
CA LYS A 57 -6.75 -9.01 19.26
C LYS A 57 -5.56 -9.78 19.79
N GLY A 58 -4.59 -9.12 20.42
CA GLY A 58 -3.41 -9.74 21.01
C GLY A 58 -2.48 -10.38 19.99
N ARG A 59 -2.49 -9.93 18.74
CA ARG A 59 -1.57 -10.45 17.72
C ARG A 59 -0.16 -9.94 17.96
N ARG A 60 0.83 -10.76 17.58
CA ARG A 60 2.23 -10.35 17.60
C ARG A 60 2.46 -9.22 16.60
N ILE A 61 3.43 -8.36 16.91
CA ILE A 61 3.84 -7.27 16.02
C ILE A 61 4.31 -7.78 14.66
N LEU A 62 4.84 -9.01 14.57
CA LEU A 62 5.21 -9.61 13.28
C LEU A 62 4.05 -9.63 12.26
N SER A 63 2.79 -9.68 12.74
CA SER A 63 1.61 -9.69 11.87
C SER A 63 1.45 -8.45 11.01
N ILE A 64 1.97 -7.29 11.41
CA ILE A 64 1.80 -6.04 10.65
C ILE A 64 2.83 -5.87 9.53
N PHE A 65 3.90 -6.69 9.50
CA PHE A 65 5.00 -6.55 8.54
C PHE A 65 4.78 -7.24 7.19
N TRP A 66 3.77 -8.10 7.05
CA TRP A 66 3.57 -8.88 5.81
C TRP A 66 3.40 -8.01 4.56
N VAL A 67 2.60 -6.94 4.67
CA VAL A 67 2.38 -6.00 3.56
C VAL A 67 3.63 -5.18 3.28
N PHE A 68 4.39 -4.84 4.31
CA PHE A 68 5.70 -4.19 4.14
C PHE A 68 6.69 -5.07 3.40
N ILE A 69 6.82 -6.35 3.77
CA ILE A 69 7.74 -7.28 3.11
C ILE A 69 7.37 -7.43 1.63
N LEU A 70 6.08 -7.57 1.32
CA LEU A 70 5.60 -7.63 -0.06
C LEU A 70 6.01 -6.38 -0.85
N ASN A 71 5.70 -5.20 -0.31
CA ASN A 71 6.04 -3.93 -0.96
C ASN A 71 7.54 -3.66 -1.03
N LEU A 72 8.33 -4.16 -0.09
CA LEU A 72 9.79 -4.06 -0.12
C LEU A 72 10.37 -4.90 -1.26
N ILE A 73 9.94 -6.15 -1.41
CA ILE A 73 10.42 -7.04 -2.47
C ILE A 73 10.07 -6.46 -3.84
N LEU A 74 8.79 -6.10 -4.03
CA LEU A 74 8.32 -5.52 -5.28
C LEU A 74 8.92 -4.14 -5.54
N GLY A 75 9.12 -3.33 -4.50
CA GLY A 75 9.72 -2.01 -4.61
C GLY A 75 11.20 -2.05 -4.97
N ILE A 76 12.00 -2.95 -4.40
CA ILE A 76 13.40 -3.17 -4.81
C ILE A 76 13.46 -3.58 -6.28
N ALA A 77 12.61 -4.52 -6.70
CA ALA A 77 12.54 -4.95 -8.10
C ALA A 77 12.10 -3.80 -9.04
N SER A 78 11.17 -2.96 -8.58
CA SER A 78 10.70 -1.78 -9.33
C SER A 78 11.80 -0.72 -9.45
N ILE A 79 12.51 -0.41 -8.37
CA ILE A 79 13.64 0.54 -8.39
C ILE A 79 14.76 0.02 -9.30
N TYR A 80 15.10 -1.27 -9.24
CA TYR A 80 16.06 -1.87 -10.17
C TYR A 80 15.61 -1.71 -11.63
N ALA A 81 14.33 -1.97 -11.92
CA ALA A 81 13.79 -1.79 -13.25
C ALA A 81 13.87 -0.33 -13.73
N LEU A 82 13.53 0.64 -12.89
CA LEU A 82 13.56 2.06 -13.23
C LEU A 82 14.98 2.59 -13.41
N GLU A 83 15.86 2.37 -12.42
CA GLU A 83 17.19 2.99 -12.36
C GLU A 83 18.24 2.26 -13.20
N ILE A 84 18.17 0.92 -13.27
CA ILE A 84 19.22 0.11 -13.90
C ILE A 84 18.81 -0.34 -15.30
N LEU A 85 17.55 -0.72 -15.50
CA LEU A 85 17.05 -1.13 -16.82
C LEU A 85 16.52 0.06 -17.65
N GLY A 86 16.44 1.27 -17.07
CA GLY A 86 15.89 2.45 -17.73
C GLY A 86 14.41 2.31 -18.10
N ALA A 87 13.67 1.46 -17.38
CA ALA A 87 12.24 1.33 -17.58
C ALA A 87 11.55 2.67 -17.25
N LYS A 88 10.51 3.00 -18.01
CA LYS A 88 9.65 4.16 -17.73
C LYS A 88 8.21 3.71 -17.50
N PHE A 89 7.53 4.39 -16.59
CA PHE A 89 6.11 4.19 -16.37
C PHE A 89 5.31 4.72 -17.56
N ASN A 90 4.61 3.85 -18.30
CA ASN A 90 3.67 4.26 -19.34
C ASN A 90 2.39 3.42 -19.23
N ILE A 91 1.33 3.98 -18.64
CA ILE A 91 0.02 3.34 -18.50
C ILE A 91 -0.69 3.19 -19.86
N LEU A 92 -0.35 4.03 -20.85
CA LEU A 92 -1.01 4.13 -22.14
C LEU A 92 0.02 3.94 -23.26
N GLY A 93 0.29 2.69 -23.60
CA GLY A 93 1.34 2.28 -24.55
C GLY A 93 1.52 3.24 -25.73
N GLY A 94 2.71 3.85 -25.80
CA GLY A 94 3.08 4.80 -26.85
C GLY A 94 4.58 4.98 -26.94
N SER A 95 5.18 4.30 -27.93
CA SER A 95 6.44 4.53 -28.63
C SER A 95 7.79 4.63 -27.88
N GLN A 96 8.68 3.74 -28.32
CA GLN A 96 10.15 3.86 -28.48
C GLN A 96 11.04 3.83 -27.22
N GLY A 97 11.46 2.60 -26.87
CA GLY A 97 12.82 2.36 -26.34
C GLY A 97 12.92 1.84 -24.91
N GLY A 98 11.93 2.07 -24.05
CA GLY A 98 11.90 1.54 -22.68
C GLY A 98 10.62 0.76 -22.43
N GLY A 99 10.70 -0.57 -22.33
CA GLY A 99 9.53 -1.39 -22.03
C GLY A 99 9.00 -1.07 -20.64
N THR A 100 7.68 -0.84 -20.53
CA THR A 100 7.03 -0.74 -19.23
C THR A 100 7.13 -2.09 -18.53
N VAL A 101 7.88 -2.14 -17.42
CA VAL A 101 8.11 -3.40 -16.73
C VAL A 101 6.87 -3.74 -15.90
N LEU A 102 6.28 -4.91 -16.17
CA LEU A 102 5.08 -5.42 -15.47
C LEU A 102 5.18 -5.34 -13.94
N ILE A 103 6.40 -5.42 -13.39
CA ILE A 103 6.64 -5.32 -11.95
C ILE A 103 6.30 -3.93 -11.40
N VAL A 104 6.61 -2.87 -12.15
CA VAL A 104 6.32 -1.48 -11.75
C VAL A 104 4.81 -1.26 -11.83
N LEU A 105 4.17 -1.70 -12.91
CA LEU A 105 2.70 -1.64 -13.03
C LEU A 105 1.99 -2.39 -11.90
N PHE A 106 2.49 -3.58 -11.56
CA PHE A 106 1.94 -4.36 -10.46
C PHE A 106 2.12 -3.66 -9.11
N GLN A 107 3.31 -3.11 -8.85
CA GLN A 107 3.63 -2.41 -7.61
C GLN A 107 2.74 -1.17 -7.41
N TYR A 108 2.53 -0.38 -8.46
CA TYR A 108 1.62 0.77 -8.41
C TYR A 108 0.16 0.32 -8.32
N GLY A 109 -0.22 -0.71 -9.08
CA GLY A 109 -1.58 -1.26 -9.12
C GLY A 109 -2.09 -1.73 -7.75
N ILE A 110 -1.28 -2.49 -7.02
CA ILE A 110 -1.66 -2.95 -5.67
C ILE A 110 -1.57 -1.84 -4.60
N ASN A 111 -1.01 -0.67 -4.95
CA ASN A 111 -0.90 0.48 -4.06
C ASN A 111 -1.67 1.71 -4.59
N LEU A 112 -2.66 1.52 -5.46
CA LEU A 112 -3.48 2.61 -5.99
C LEU A 112 -4.19 3.43 -4.91
N TYR A 113 -4.39 2.89 -3.70
CA TYR A 113 -4.92 3.65 -2.57
C TYR A 113 -4.00 4.80 -2.13
N LEU A 114 -2.74 4.84 -2.60
CA LEU A 114 -1.78 5.93 -2.38
C LEU A 114 -1.63 6.83 -3.62
N PHE A 115 -2.38 6.58 -4.71
CA PHE A 115 -2.13 7.16 -6.03
C PHE A 115 -1.91 8.70 -6.04
N PRO A 116 -2.73 9.54 -5.38
CA PRO A 116 -2.51 10.98 -5.37
C PRO A 116 -1.19 11.41 -4.72
N PHE A 117 -0.71 10.65 -3.73
CA PHE A 117 0.58 10.90 -3.08
C PHE A 117 1.73 10.39 -3.94
N ILE A 118 1.55 9.25 -4.61
CA ILE A 118 2.50 8.71 -5.58
C ILE A 118 2.70 9.71 -6.72
N GLU A 119 1.61 10.18 -7.36
CA GLU A 119 1.65 11.17 -8.44
C GLU A 119 2.36 12.46 -8.00
N PHE A 120 2.07 12.93 -6.79
CA PHE A 120 2.71 14.12 -6.23
C PHE A 120 4.22 13.93 -6.04
N ILE A 121 4.65 12.80 -5.48
CA ILE A 121 6.07 12.53 -5.24
C ILE A 121 6.82 12.28 -6.54
N GLU A 122 6.20 11.59 -7.48
CA GLU A 122 6.76 11.33 -8.81
C GLU A 122 7.00 12.64 -9.57
N THR A 123 6.01 13.54 -9.56
CA THR A 123 6.11 14.86 -10.22
C THR A 123 7.05 15.83 -9.50
N THR A 124 7.18 15.73 -8.18
CA THR A 124 7.99 16.67 -7.38
C THR A 124 9.43 16.19 -7.18
N VAL A 125 9.66 14.87 -7.15
CA VAL A 125 10.95 14.25 -6.81
C VAL A 125 11.43 13.34 -7.95
N ASN A 126 10.89 12.12 -8.05
CA ASN A 126 11.09 11.16 -9.14
C ASN A 126 10.29 9.86 -8.91
N GLU A 127 10.24 8.98 -9.91
CA GLU A 127 9.56 7.68 -9.89
C GLU A 127 10.11 6.72 -8.82
N SER A 128 11.40 6.75 -8.51
CA SER A 128 12.00 5.87 -7.49
C SER A 128 11.63 6.30 -6.07
N ALA A 129 11.50 7.61 -5.84
CA ALA A 129 11.08 8.18 -4.55
C ALA A 129 9.63 7.83 -4.23
N SER A 130 8.75 7.76 -5.23
CA SER A 130 7.36 7.33 -5.01
C SER A 130 7.29 5.85 -4.62
N VAL A 131 8.14 4.98 -5.18
CA VAL A 131 8.28 3.57 -4.75
C VAL A 131 8.78 3.48 -3.31
N VAL A 132 9.77 4.29 -2.93
CA VAL A 132 10.24 4.37 -1.54
C VAL A 132 9.11 4.84 -0.61
N CYS A 133 8.28 5.79 -1.04
CA CYS A 133 7.12 6.22 -0.27
C CYS A 133 6.14 5.07 -0.02
N ILE A 134 5.81 4.27 -1.04
CA ILE A 134 4.96 3.08 -0.88
C ILE A 134 5.52 2.15 0.19
N ILE A 135 6.82 1.84 0.13
CA ILE A 135 7.49 0.97 1.11
C ILE A 135 7.35 1.55 2.52
N ILE A 136 7.68 2.83 2.70
CA ILE A 136 7.62 3.50 4.00
C ILE A 136 6.19 3.51 4.55
N CYS A 137 5.21 3.91 3.74
CA CYS A 137 3.79 3.92 4.10
C CYS A 137 3.31 2.53 4.52
N SER A 138 3.71 1.49 3.78
CA SER A 138 3.31 0.10 4.06
C SER A 138 3.78 -0.42 5.43
N LEU A 139 4.83 0.19 6.00
CA LEU A 139 5.36 -0.11 7.32
C LEU A 139 4.81 0.81 8.40
N ILE A 140 4.96 2.13 8.21
CA ILE A 140 4.73 3.13 9.25
C ILE A 140 3.26 3.19 9.63
N ILE A 141 2.35 3.15 8.65
CA ILE A 141 0.91 3.30 8.90
C ILE A 141 0.36 2.17 9.79
N PRO A 142 0.55 0.88 9.46
CA PRO A 142 0.14 -0.22 10.35
C PRO A 142 0.86 -0.22 11.69
N LEU A 143 2.13 0.19 11.72
CA LEU A 143 2.91 0.25 12.96
C LEU A 143 2.34 1.28 13.93
N ILE A 144 2.05 2.50 13.46
CA ILE A 144 1.40 3.54 14.28
C ILE A 144 0.09 3.02 14.84
N GLY A 145 -0.78 2.45 13.99
CA GLY A 145 -2.05 1.89 14.44
C GLY A 145 -1.88 0.78 15.47
N TYR A 146 -0.92 -0.11 15.27
CA TYR A 146 -0.62 -1.18 16.22
C TYR A 146 -0.11 -0.64 17.56
N GLN A 147 0.77 0.37 17.56
CA GLN A 147 1.25 0.98 18.80
C GLN A 147 0.13 1.68 19.56
N ILE A 148 -0.74 2.43 18.86
CA ILE A 148 -1.94 3.03 19.47
C ILE A 148 -2.80 1.94 20.10
N GLY A 149 -3.09 0.86 19.38
CA GLY A 149 -3.88 -0.25 19.93
C GLY A 149 -3.22 -0.92 21.13
N LYS A 150 -1.90 -1.13 21.09
CA LYS A 150 -1.15 -1.69 22.23
C LYS A 150 -1.21 -0.78 23.46
N LEU A 151 -1.15 0.54 23.28
CA LEU A 151 -1.28 1.50 24.37
C LEU A 151 -2.70 1.51 24.94
N THR A 152 -3.74 1.43 24.10
CA THR A 152 -5.14 1.41 24.54
C THR A 152 -5.52 0.12 25.28
N PHE A 153 -4.98 -1.03 24.85
CA PHE A 153 -5.33 -2.35 25.41
C PHE A 153 -4.25 -2.95 26.31
N LYS A 154 -3.22 -2.18 26.65
CA LYS A 154 -2.29 -2.52 27.73
C LYS A 154 -3.11 -2.49 29.03
N LYS A 155 -3.48 -3.67 29.52
CA LYS A 155 -3.79 -3.84 30.95
C LYS A 155 -2.48 -3.79 31.73
#